data_AF-A0A661B9X7-F1
#
_entry.id   AF-A0A661B9X7-F1
#
_cell.length_a   1.000
_cell.length_b   1.000
_cell.length_c   1.000
_cell.angle_alpha   90.00
_cell.angle_beta   90.00
_cell.angle_gamma   90.00
#
_symmetry.space_group_name_H-M   'P 1'
#
loop_
_entity.id
_entity.type
_entity.pdbx_description
1 polymer ?
#
loop_
_entity_poly.entity_id
_entity_poly.type
_entity_poly.pdbx_seq_one_letter_code
_entity_poly.pdbx_strand_id
1 'polypeptide(L)'
;MAKLKDVLRKPTSFYDEFFRKPDQNKQDTHYCPGCGHGILHKFIAEAIEDFGIADRTIMISPVGCSVFVYYYFDTGNFQVAHGRAPAVATGIKRTNPDAIVISYQGDGDLAAIGGNNILQAANRGENITFFFVNNAIYGMTGGQMAPTTLIGQKTMTSPYGRKAEVEGYPMKVSELLSSLEAPTYIERVALTDGAHLMKARKAVRKA
;
A
#
# COMPACT_ATOMS: atom_id res chain seq x y z
N MET A 1 11.25 -1.33 22.34
CA MET A 1 10.10 -0.71 21.64
C MET A 1 10.07 0.76 22.02
N ALA A 2 10.25 1.68 21.06
CA ALA A 2 10.07 3.11 21.32
C ALA A 2 8.63 3.37 21.81
N LYS A 3 8.46 4.18 22.86
CA LYS A 3 7.14 4.60 23.35
C LYS A 3 6.42 5.31 22.20
N LEU A 4 5.19 4.88 21.88
CA LEU A 4 4.29 5.58 20.96
C LEU A 4 4.13 7.02 21.48
N LYS A 5 4.63 8.01 20.74
CA LYS A 5 4.38 9.41 21.06
C LYS A 5 2.93 9.76 20.69
N ASP A 6 2.30 10.57 21.51
CA ASP A 6 1.02 11.18 21.18
C ASP A 6 1.26 12.26 20.12
N VAL A 7 1.06 11.89 18.85
CA VAL A 7 1.20 12.82 17.73
C VAL A 7 -0.16 13.47 17.50
N LEU A 8 -0.40 14.60 18.19
CA LEU A 8 -1.60 15.43 18.06
C LEU A 8 -1.53 16.44 16.89
N ARG A 9 -0.43 16.44 16.12
CA ARG A 9 -0.22 17.33 14.97
C ARG A 9 -0.03 16.53 13.68
N LYS A 10 -0.12 17.20 12.54
CA LYS A 10 0.21 16.62 11.24
C LYS A 10 1.71 16.25 11.20
N PRO A 11 2.08 15.03 10.76
CA PRO A 11 3.48 14.67 10.60
C PRO A 11 4.18 15.52 9.54
N THR A 12 5.45 15.87 9.75
CA THR A 12 6.25 16.66 8.79
C THR A 12 6.55 15.90 7.49
N SER A 13 6.41 14.58 7.50
CA SER A 13 6.52 13.73 6.31
C SER A 13 5.30 13.86 5.37
N PHE A 14 4.29 14.64 5.75
CA PHE A 14 3.23 15.10 4.85
C PHE A 14 3.45 16.54 4.42
N TYR A 15 3.05 16.84 3.19
CA TYR A 15 2.86 18.23 2.77
C TYR A 15 1.76 18.90 3.59
N ASP A 16 2.00 20.11 4.07
CA ASP A 16 1.01 20.92 4.80
C ASP A 16 -0.24 21.19 3.94
N GLU A 17 -0.01 21.48 2.66
CA GLU A 17 -1.04 21.63 1.63
C GLU A 17 -0.66 20.74 0.43
N PHE A 18 -1.62 20.02 -0.16
CA PHE A 18 -1.39 19.12 -1.28
C PHE A 18 -1.25 19.88 -2.60
N PHE A 19 -0.28 20.79 -2.70
CA PHE A 19 -0.12 21.73 -3.81
C PHE A 19 0.02 21.05 -5.20
N ARG A 20 0.54 19.81 -5.23
CA ARG A 20 0.65 19.00 -6.47
C ARG A 20 -0.66 18.40 -6.94
N LYS A 21 -1.67 18.28 -6.07
CA LYS A 21 -3.01 17.80 -6.43
C LYS A 21 -3.59 18.74 -7.50
N PRO A 22 -4.15 18.24 -8.61
CA PRO A 22 -4.65 19.12 -9.67
C PRO A 22 -5.89 19.94 -9.25
N ASP A 23 -6.71 19.40 -8.34
CA ASP A 23 -7.97 20.01 -7.90
C ASP A 23 -7.77 21.32 -7.14
N GLN A 24 -8.81 22.16 -7.07
CA GLN A 24 -8.80 23.41 -6.27
C GLN A 24 -8.69 23.15 -4.76
N ASN A 25 -9.28 22.05 -4.29
CA ASN A 25 -9.20 21.67 -2.88
C ASN A 25 -7.88 20.97 -2.59
N LYS A 26 -6.96 21.71 -1.95
CA LYS A 26 -5.63 21.24 -1.58
C LYS A 26 -5.51 20.70 -0.15
N GLN A 27 -6.58 20.75 0.63
CA GLN A 27 -6.57 20.29 2.03
C GLN A 27 -7.08 18.85 2.17
N ASP A 28 -8.00 18.45 1.28
CA ASP A 28 -8.61 17.13 1.35
C ASP A 28 -7.90 16.09 0.48
N THR A 29 -7.92 14.86 0.96
CA THR A 29 -7.45 13.70 0.18
C THR A 29 -8.40 13.39 -0.98
N HIS A 30 -7.91 12.69 -2.01
CA HIS A 30 -8.72 12.15 -3.11
C HIS A 30 -9.62 10.97 -2.70
N TYR A 31 -9.45 10.44 -1.48
CA TYR A 31 -10.12 9.22 -1.07
C TYR A 31 -11.57 9.48 -0.67
N CYS A 32 -12.45 8.52 -1.00
CA CYS A 32 -13.85 8.58 -0.59
C CYS A 32 -13.98 8.68 0.94
N PRO A 33 -15.01 9.38 1.46
CA PRO A 33 -15.32 9.37 2.89
C PRO A 33 -15.45 7.93 3.42
N GLY A 34 -14.77 7.62 4.52
CA GLY A 34 -14.73 6.28 5.12
C GLY A 34 -13.67 5.33 4.53
N CYS A 35 -12.93 5.75 3.49
CA CYS A 35 -11.85 4.93 2.95
C CYS A 35 -10.65 4.84 3.89
N GLY A 36 -10.17 3.63 4.18
CA GLY A 36 -9.05 3.39 5.10
C GLY A 36 -7.67 3.90 4.65
N HIS A 37 -7.53 4.33 3.38
CA HIS A 37 -6.26 4.81 2.84
C HIS A 37 -5.68 5.96 3.68
N GLY A 38 -6.47 6.99 3.99
CA GLY A 38 -6.00 8.13 4.79
C GLY A 38 -5.47 7.74 6.16
N ILE A 39 -6.08 6.72 6.79
CA ILE A 39 -5.64 6.18 8.08
C ILE A 39 -4.28 5.49 7.95
N LEU A 40 -4.10 4.64 6.93
CA LEU A 40 -2.83 3.97 6.71
C LEU A 40 -1.71 4.97 6.37
N HIS A 41 -1.99 5.96 5.51
CA HIS A 41 -1.03 7.04 5.24
C HIS A 41 -0.62 7.75 6.52
N LYS A 42 -1.55 8.08 7.42
CA LYS A 42 -1.23 8.70 8.71
C LYS A 42 -0.25 7.83 9.51
N PHE A 43 -0.48 6.53 9.61
CA PHE A 43 0.42 5.64 10.34
C PHE A 43 1.81 5.55 9.71
N ILE A 44 1.90 5.52 8.38
CA ILE A 44 3.18 5.53 7.65
C ILE A 44 3.91 6.86 7.89
N ALA A 45 3.21 7.98 7.79
CA ALA A 45 3.78 9.31 7.98
C ALA A 45 4.32 9.51 9.40
N GLU A 46 3.56 9.09 10.42
CA GLU A 46 4.03 9.08 11.81
C GLU A 46 5.28 8.21 11.99
N ALA A 47 5.34 7.03 11.37
CA ALA A 47 6.52 6.15 11.49
C ALA A 47 7.76 6.78 10.83
N ILE A 48 7.60 7.40 9.66
CA ILE A 48 8.68 8.11 8.96
C ILE A 48 9.21 9.27 9.82
N GLU A 49 8.32 10.05 10.44
CA GLU A 49 8.70 11.17 11.32
C GLU A 49 9.37 10.66 12.61
N ASP A 50 8.78 9.66 13.27
CA ASP A 50 9.30 9.07 14.51
C ASP A 50 10.73 8.52 14.34
N PHE A 51 11.03 7.98 13.16
CA PHE A 51 12.36 7.47 12.81
C PHE A 51 13.30 8.52 12.21
N GLY A 52 12.81 9.71 11.87
CA GLY A 52 13.61 10.77 11.26
C GLY A 52 14.20 10.38 9.90
N ILE A 53 13.43 9.64 9.08
CA ILE A 53 13.91 9.05 7.82
C ILE A 53 13.31 9.67 6.56
N ALA A 54 12.56 10.78 6.67
CA ALA A 54 11.85 11.39 5.54
C ALA A 54 12.74 11.64 4.32
N ASP A 55 13.91 12.28 4.48
CA ASP A 55 14.85 12.59 3.40
C ASP A 55 15.48 11.36 2.74
N ARG A 56 15.42 10.21 3.40
CA ARG A 56 15.91 8.92 2.89
C ARG A 56 14.78 8.06 2.33
N THR A 57 13.52 8.45 2.52
CA THR A 57 12.37 7.67 2.07
C THR A 57 12.07 7.94 0.59
N ILE A 58 11.87 6.86 -0.16
CA ILE A 58 11.37 6.90 -1.53
C ILE A 58 10.06 6.11 -1.57
N MET A 59 8.95 6.81 -1.83
CA MET A 59 7.62 6.25 -1.95
C MET A 59 7.35 5.86 -3.41
N ILE A 60 6.94 4.62 -3.63
CA ILE A 60 6.56 4.06 -4.94
C ILE A 60 5.04 3.95 -5.00
N SER A 61 4.46 4.58 -6.03
CA SER A 61 3.01 4.79 -6.16
C SER A 61 2.53 4.31 -7.54
N PRO A 62 2.02 3.08 -7.64
CA PRO A 62 1.49 2.56 -8.89
C PRO A 62 0.01 2.93 -9.09
N VAL A 63 -0.45 2.79 -10.33
CA VAL A 63 -1.83 3.08 -10.77
C VAL A 63 -2.87 2.33 -9.93
N GLY A 64 -3.92 3.05 -9.52
CA GLY A 64 -4.98 2.60 -8.63
C GLY A 64 -5.30 3.68 -7.60
N CYS A 65 -6.25 3.48 -6.68
CA CYS A 65 -6.47 4.43 -5.56
C CYS A 65 -5.15 4.67 -4.78
N SER A 66 -4.29 3.66 -4.74
CA SER A 66 -2.94 3.74 -4.19
C SER A 66 -2.04 4.81 -4.82
N VAL A 67 -2.24 5.18 -6.08
CA VAL A 67 -1.40 6.15 -6.80
C VAL A 67 -1.38 7.51 -6.12
N PHE A 68 -2.47 7.87 -5.43
CA PHE A 68 -2.62 9.20 -4.85
C PHE A 68 -1.65 9.49 -3.71
N VAL A 69 -0.99 8.46 -3.14
CA VAL A 69 0.02 8.63 -2.09
C VAL A 69 1.11 9.63 -2.49
N TYR A 70 1.46 9.69 -3.78
CA TYR A 70 2.41 10.63 -4.37
C TYR A 70 2.11 12.11 -4.05
N TYR A 71 0.84 12.47 -3.86
CA TYR A 71 0.43 13.85 -3.60
C TYR A 71 0.56 14.28 -2.14
N TYR A 72 0.75 13.34 -1.22
CA TYR A 72 0.60 13.61 0.22
C TYR A 72 1.94 13.63 0.96
N PHE A 73 2.89 12.78 0.58
CA PHE A 73 4.15 12.62 1.30
C PHE A 73 5.23 13.57 0.80
N ASP A 74 5.82 14.33 1.73
CA ASP A 74 7.04 15.10 1.47
C ASP A 74 8.27 14.21 1.61
N THR A 75 8.46 13.36 0.60
CA THR A 75 9.58 12.43 0.47
C THR A 75 10.01 12.34 -1.00
N GLY A 76 11.03 11.53 -1.31
CA GLY A 76 11.21 11.06 -2.68
C GLY A 76 9.96 10.31 -3.14
N ASN A 77 9.49 10.57 -4.37
CA ASN A 77 8.28 9.95 -4.89
C ASN A 77 8.46 9.52 -6.35
N PHE A 78 8.10 8.26 -6.65
CA PHE A 78 8.01 7.74 -8.01
C PHE A 78 6.60 7.21 -8.28
N GLN A 79 5.92 7.83 -9.24
CA GLN A 79 4.74 7.23 -9.86
C GLN A 79 5.21 6.22 -10.90
N VAL A 80 4.57 5.05 -10.93
CA VAL A 80 4.99 3.95 -11.80
C VAL A 80 3.81 3.32 -12.51
N ALA A 81 4.11 2.64 -13.62
CA ALA A 81 3.14 1.87 -14.38
C ALA A 81 2.48 0.77 -13.53
N HIS A 82 1.23 0.45 -13.86
CA HIS A 82 0.43 -0.55 -13.17
C HIS A 82 1.14 -1.93 -13.13
N GLY A 83 1.27 -2.50 -11.94
CA GLY A 83 1.93 -3.78 -11.65
C GLY A 83 3.45 -3.77 -11.79
N ARG A 84 4.08 -2.60 -11.92
CA ARG A 84 5.54 -2.48 -12.07
C ARG A 84 6.25 -1.96 -10.83
N ALA A 85 5.51 -1.59 -9.79
CA ALA A 85 6.06 -1.13 -8.52
C ALA A 85 7.18 -2.03 -7.94
N PRO A 86 7.04 -3.37 -7.83
CA PRO A 86 8.12 -4.19 -7.28
C PRO A 86 9.39 -4.21 -8.14
N ALA A 87 9.24 -4.16 -9.47
CA ALA A 87 10.37 -4.13 -10.39
C ALA A 87 11.13 -2.79 -10.33
N VAL A 88 10.39 -1.67 -10.36
CA VAL A 88 10.99 -0.33 -10.23
C VAL A 88 11.61 -0.14 -8.85
N ALA A 89 10.92 -0.57 -7.78
CA ALA A 89 11.43 -0.50 -6.41
C ALA A 89 12.72 -1.32 -6.25
N THR A 90 12.83 -2.49 -6.89
CA THR A 90 14.07 -3.27 -6.94
C THR A 90 15.21 -2.46 -7.55
N GLY A 91 14.98 -1.83 -8.71
CA GLY A 91 15.99 -0.99 -9.37
C GLY A 91 16.43 0.19 -8.49
N ILE A 92 15.48 0.88 -7.87
CA ILE A 92 15.75 2.01 -6.97
C ILE A 92 16.56 1.53 -5.76
N LYS A 93 16.15 0.45 -5.09
CA LYS A 93 16.84 -0.04 -3.89
C LYS A 93 18.27 -0.48 -4.18
N ARG A 94 18.51 -1.12 -5.32
CA ARG A 94 19.85 -1.58 -5.72
C ARG A 94 20.77 -0.44 -6.16
N THR A 95 20.21 0.62 -6.75
CA THR A 95 20.99 1.81 -7.16
C THR A 95 21.17 2.81 -6.01
N ASN A 96 20.31 2.77 -5.00
CA ASN A 96 20.36 3.63 -3.81
C ASN A 96 20.28 2.77 -2.53
N PRO A 97 21.36 2.07 -2.15
CA PRO A 97 21.34 1.09 -1.05
C PRO A 97 20.91 1.69 0.29
N ASP A 98 21.20 2.97 0.54
CA ASP A 98 20.88 3.67 1.79
C ASP A 98 19.46 4.23 1.87
N ALA A 99 18.73 4.23 0.75
CA ALA A 99 17.35 4.71 0.70
C ALA A 99 16.38 3.71 1.37
N ILE A 100 15.36 4.25 2.03
CA ILE A 100 14.23 3.50 2.56
C ILE A 100 13.14 3.48 1.50
N VAL A 101 13.02 2.35 0.79
CA VAL A 101 12.06 2.22 -0.32
C VAL A 101 10.77 1.62 0.21
N ILE A 102 9.68 2.37 0.05
CA ILE A 102 8.33 1.97 0.45
C ILE A 102 7.45 1.90 -0.80
N SER A 103 6.80 0.77 -1.02
CA SER A 103 5.84 0.58 -2.11
C SER A 103 4.43 0.48 -1.56
N TYR A 104 3.52 1.34 -2.04
CA TYR A 104 2.13 1.37 -1.60
C TYR A 104 1.22 0.88 -2.73
N GLN A 105 0.72 -0.35 -2.64
CA GLN A 105 0.06 -1.03 -3.76
C GLN A 105 -1.35 -1.51 -3.40
N GLY A 106 -2.31 -1.34 -4.31
CA GLY A 106 -3.65 -1.90 -4.16
C GLY A 106 -3.74 -3.38 -4.58
N ASP A 107 -4.91 -3.99 -4.35
CA ASP A 107 -5.22 -5.38 -4.69
C ASP A 107 -4.80 -5.76 -6.11
N GLY A 108 -5.47 -5.21 -7.12
CA GLY A 108 -5.21 -5.56 -8.50
C GLY A 108 -3.81 -5.20 -9.01
N ASP A 109 -3.21 -4.14 -8.45
CA ASP A 109 -1.85 -3.76 -8.80
C ASP A 109 -0.83 -4.82 -8.40
N LEU A 110 -0.86 -5.24 -7.13
CA LEU A 110 0.11 -6.19 -6.59
C LEU A 110 -0.27 -7.63 -6.92
N ALA A 111 -1.53 -8.02 -6.76
CA ALA A 111 -1.99 -9.41 -6.81
C ALA A 111 -2.43 -9.86 -8.22
N ALA A 112 -2.68 -8.95 -9.16
CA ALA A 112 -2.99 -9.31 -10.54
C ALA A 112 -1.79 -9.07 -11.47
N ILE A 113 -1.77 -7.94 -12.17
CA ILE A 113 -0.75 -7.63 -13.19
C ILE A 113 0.67 -7.50 -12.61
N GLY A 114 0.79 -7.22 -11.31
CA GLY A 114 2.05 -7.19 -10.58
C GLY A 114 2.47 -8.50 -9.92
N GLY A 115 1.66 -9.57 -9.98
CA GLY A 115 1.84 -10.78 -9.17
C GLY A 115 3.24 -11.41 -9.29
N ASN A 116 3.73 -11.60 -10.52
CA ASN A 116 5.08 -12.14 -10.71
C ASN A 116 6.18 -11.17 -10.23
N ASN A 117 5.97 -9.85 -10.35
CA ASN A 117 6.97 -8.88 -9.91
C ASN A 117 7.15 -8.90 -8.39
N ILE A 118 6.05 -8.95 -7.62
CA ILE A 118 6.12 -9.03 -6.17
C ILE A 118 6.70 -10.37 -5.70
N LEU A 119 6.29 -11.48 -6.33
CA LEU A 119 6.85 -12.80 -6.07
C LEU A 119 8.37 -12.80 -6.23
N GLN A 120 8.86 -12.26 -7.34
CA GLN A 120 10.28 -12.23 -7.64
C GLN A 120 11.06 -11.27 -6.73
N ALA A 121 10.48 -10.11 -6.38
CA ALA A 121 11.11 -9.19 -5.42
C ALA A 121 11.19 -9.80 -4.01
N ALA A 122 10.11 -10.44 -3.55
CA ALA A 122 10.05 -11.14 -2.28
C ALA A 122 11.02 -12.33 -2.24
N ASN A 123 11.07 -13.15 -3.30
CA ASN A 123 11.96 -14.32 -3.39
C ASN A 123 13.44 -13.94 -3.37
N ARG A 124 13.80 -12.75 -3.88
CA ARG A 124 15.17 -12.21 -3.79
C ARG A 124 15.49 -11.58 -2.44
N GLY A 125 14.51 -11.40 -1.56
CA GLY A 125 14.70 -10.69 -0.29
C GLY A 125 15.09 -9.23 -0.48
N GLU A 126 14.55 -8.56 -1.51
CA GLU A 126 14.83 -7.14 -1.73
C GLU A 126 14.42 -6.36 -0.47
N ASN A 127 15.33 -5.52 0.04
CA ASN A 127 15.11 -4.75 1.26
C ASN A 127 14.16 -3.56 0.99
N ILE A 128 12.88 -3.86 0.84
CA ILE A 128 11.80 -2.96 0.44
C ILE A 128 10.56 -3.28 1.28
N THR A 129 9.90 -2.24 1.80
CA THR A 129 8.64 -2.40 2.54
C THR A 129 7.45 -2.26 1.58
N PHE A 130 6.61 -3.30 1.50
CA PHE A 130 5.41 -3.30 0.65
C PHE A 130 4.14 -3.18 1.51
N PHE A 131 3.43 -2.06 1.39
CA PHE A 131 2.09 -1.91 1.93
C PHE A 131 1.05 -2.37 0.90
N PHE A 132 0.56 -3.60 1.09
CA PHE A 132 -0.51 -4.18 0.27
C PHE A 132 -1.89 -3.80 0.81
N VAL A 133 -2.57 -2.88 0.13
CA VAL A 133 -3.92 -2.42 0.47
C VAL A 133 -4.94 -3.35 -0.18
N ASN A 134 -5.32 -4.39 0.56
CA ASN A 134 -6.37 -5.29 0.15
C ASN A 134 -7.76 -4.70 0.45
N ASN A 135 -8.41 -4.16 -0.58
CA ASN A 135 -9.81 -3.73 -0.57
C ASN A 135 -10.73 -4.66 -1.39
N ALA A 136 -10.23 -5.82 -1.80
CA ALA A 136 -10.95 -6.85 -2.56
C ALA A 136 -11.63 -6.37 -3.86
N ILE A 137 -11.17 -5.26 -4.46
CA ILE A 137 -11.81 -4.65 -5.63
C ILE A 137 -10.89 -3.68 -6.40
N TYR A 138 -11.08 -3.53 -7.71
CA TYR A 138 -10.50 -2.43 -8.46
C TYR A 138 -11.31 -1.14 -8.25
N GLY A 139 -11.02 -0.41 -7.17
CA GLY A 139 -11.80 0.78 -6.78
C GLY A 139 -11.76 1.92 -7.80
N MET A 140 -10.56 2.32 -8.23
CA MET A 140 -10.36 3.49 -9.10
C MET A 140 -11.05 3.36 -10.47
N THR A 141 -11.12 2.15 -11.01
CA THR A 141 -11.66 1.89 -12.35
C THR A 141 -13.17 1.62 -12.32
N GLY A 142 -13.84 1.76 -11.18
CA GLY A 142 -15.29 1.64 -11.06
C GLY A 142 -15.79 0.32 -10.45
N GLY A 143 -14.93 -0.46 -9.81
CA GLY A 143 -15.36 -1.58 -8.97
C GLY A 143 -15.41 -2.93 -9.67
N GLN A 144 -14.39 -3.25 -10.49
CA GLN A 144 -14.23 -4.58 -11.11
C GLN A 144 -13.71 -5.61 -10.11
N MET A 145 -13.94 -6.89 -10.41
CA MET A 145 -13.42 -8.04 -9.66
C MET A 145 -11.90 -8.04 -9.62
N ALA A 146 -11.32 -8.13 -8.42
CA ALA A 146 -9.90 -8.24 -8.14
C ALA A 146 -9.52 -9.66 -7.69
N PRO A 147 -8.23 -10.03 -7.70
CA PRO A 147 -7.76 -11.36 -7.29
C PRO A 147 -8.25 -11.80 -5.91
N THR A 148 -8.42 -10.86 -4.96
CA THR A 148 -8.88 -11.18 -3.61
C THR A 148 -10.37 -10.92 -3.36
N THR A 149 -11.15 -10.53 -4.39
CA THR A 149 -12.62 -10.46 -4.32
C THR A 149 -13.20 -11.76 -3.80
N LEU A 150 -14.09 -11.68 -2.81
CA LEU A 150 -14.64 -12.83 -2.08
C LEU A 150 -15.63 -13.65 -2.93
N ILE A 151 -15.80 -14.93 -2.61
CA ILE A 151 -16.85 -15.77 -3.22
C ILE A 151 -18.22 -15.16 -2.94
N GLY A 152 -19.06 -15.09 -3.98
CA GLY A 152 -20.39 -14.48 -3.92
C GLY A 152 -20.41 -12.95 -3.98
N GLN A 153 -19.26 -12.27 -3.82
CA GLN A 153 -19.19 -10.81 -3.92
C GLN A 153 -19.47 -10.36 -5.35
N LYS A 154 -20.51 -9.53 -5.52
CA LYS A 154 -20.87 -8.91 -6.81
C LYS A 154 -19.95 -7.75 -7.11
N THR A 155 -19.52 -7.64 -8.35
CA THR A 155 -18.72 -6.52 -8.86
C THR A 155 -19.21 -6.13 -10.26
N MET A 156 -18.68 -5.05 -10.83
CA MET A 156 -19.07 -4.62 -12.18
C MET A 156 -18.82 -5.66 -13.26
N THR A 157 -17.81 -6.51 -13.09
CA THR A 157 -17.45 -7.58 -14.05
C THR A 157 -17.89 -8.97 -13.58
N SER A 158 -18.40 -9.10 -12.35
CA SER A 158 -19.02 -10.31 -11.82
C SER A 158 -20.40 -9.98 -11.21
N PRO A 159 -21.39 -9.59 -12.03
CA PRO A 159 -22.68 -9.10 -11.53
C PRO A 159 -23.48 -10.17 -10.78
N TYR A 160 -23.20 -11.45 -11.04
CA TYR A 160 -23.81 -12.59 -10.36
C TYR A 160 -22.99 -13.11 -9.17
N GLY A 161 -21.94 -12.38 -8.80
CA GLY A 161 -21.00 -12.77 -7.75
C GLY A 161 -19.87 -13.65 -8.27
N ARG A 162 -18.70 -13.59 -7.61
CA ARG A 162 -17.58 -14.49 -7.89
C ARG A 162 -17.95 -15.95 -7.58
N LYS A 163 -17.69 -16.85 -8.52
CA LYS A 163 -17.87 -18.30 -8.39
C LYS A 163 -16.50 -18.99 -8.47
N ALA A 164 -16.26 -19.91 -7.55
CA ALA A 164 -14.99 -20.63 -7.51
C ALA A 164 -14.75 -21.47 -8.78
N GLU A 165 -15.81 -22.05 -9.36
CA GLU A 165 -15.68 -22.88 -10.56
C GLU A 165 -15.28 -22.10 -11.82
N VAL A 166 -15.57 -20.79 -11.88
CA VAL A 166 -15.37 -19.97 -13.09
C VAL A 166 -14.19 -19.02 -12.90
N GLU A 167 -14.17 -18.26 -11.81
CA GLU A 167 -13.14 -17.24 -11.55
C GLU A 167 -12.08 -17.70 -10.53
N GLY A 168 -12.17 -18.92 -10.03
CA GLY A 168 -11.27 -19.45 -9.00
C GLY A 168 -11.50 -18.85 -7.61
N TYR A 169 -10.64 -19.24 -6.65
CA TYR A 169 -10.74 -18.78 -5.26
C TYR A 169 -10.01 -17.44 -5.03
N PRO A 170 -10.46 -16.64 -4.04
CA PRO A 170 -9.77 -15.41 -3.65
C PRO A 170 -8.31 -15.68 -3.27
N MET A 171 -7.38 -14.92 -3.84
CA MET A 171 -5.94 -15.13 -3.58
C MET A 171 -5.55 -14.73 -2.15
N LYS A 172 -4.87 -15.64 -1.48
CA LYS A 172 -4.30 -15.47 -0.14
C LYS A 172 -2.85 -14.96 -0.25
N VAL A 173 -2.71 -13.69 -0.61
CA VAL A 173 -1.41 -13.11 -1.03
C VAL A 173 -0.34 -13.21 0.07
N SER A 174 -0.67 -12.90 1.33
CA SER A 174 0.31 -12.96 2.42
C SER A 174 0.77 -14.40 2.68
N GLU A 175 -0.14 -15.38 2.61
CA GLU A 175 0.17 -16.80 2.77
C GLU A 175 1.06 -17.29 1.63
N LEU A 176 0.76 -16.87 0.39
CA LEU A 176 1.56 -17.18 -0.79
C LEU A 176 2.98 -16.59 -0.69
N LEU A 177 3.13 -15.37 -0.19
CA LEU A 177 4.47 -14.79 0.03
C LEU A 177 5.19 -15.44 1.23
N SER A 178 4.44 -15.90 2.25
CA SER A 178 5.02 -16.54 3.43
C SER A 178 5.60 -17.93 3.19
N SER A 179 5.30 -18.56 2.06
CA SER A 179 5.93 -19.83 1.67
C SER A 179 7.32 -19.63 1.05
N LEU A 180 7.74 -18.39 0.78
CA LEU A 180 9.08 -18.08 0.29
C LEU A 180 10.07 -18.01 1.46
N GLU A 181 11.33 -18.34 1.20
CA GLU A 181 12.37 -18.38 2.24
C GLU A 181 12.88 -16.98 2.65
N ALA A 182 13.00 -16.07 1.67
CA ALA A 182 13.66 -14.78 1.87
C ALA A 182 12.86 -13.70 2.62
N PRO A 183 11.52 -13.59 2.53
CA PRO A 183 10.77 -12.57 3.26
C PRO A 183 10.94 -12.67 4.78
N THR A 184 11.43 -11.60 5.40
CA THR A 184 11.73 -11.57 6.85
C THR A 184 10.55 -11.14 7.71
N TYR A 185 9.58 -10.45 7.12
CA TYR A 185 8.41 -9.94 7.82
C TYR A 185 7.18 -9.90 6.90
N ILE A 186 6.12 -10.58 7.32
CA ILE A 186 4.81 -10.56 6.69
C ILE A 186 3.77 -10.48 7.81
N GLU A 187 2.92 -9.46 7.78
CA GLU A 187 1.84 -9.29 8.74
C GLU A 187 0.58 -8.79 8.05
N ARG A 188 -0.58 -9.26 8.52
CA ARG A 188 -1.90 -8.79 8.08
C ARG A 188 -2.62 -8.16 9.25
N VAL A 189 -3.16 -6.97 8.98
CA VAL A 189 -3.96 -6.18 9.92
C VAL A 189 -5.19 -5.64 9.18
N ALA A 190 -6.16 -5.14 9.95
CA ALA A 190 -7.37 -4.53 9.42
C ALA A 190 -7.46 -3.06 9.85
N LEU A 191 -8.26 -2.27 9.12
CA LEU A 191 -8.52 -0.85 9.41
C LEU A 191 -10.01 -0.62 9.73
N THR A 192 -10.63 -1.55 10.44
CA THR A 192 -12.09 -1.61 10.63
C THR A 192 -12.57 -1.00 11.95
N ASP A 193 -11.77 -1.08 13.01
CA ASP A 193 -12.14 -0.64 14.36
C ASP A 193 -10.90 -0.26 15.18
N GLY A 194 -11.12 0.39 16.33
CA GLY A 194 -10.03 0.92 17.16
C GLY A 194 -8.98 -0.12 17.56
N ALA A 195 -9.37 -1.35 17.86
CA ALA A 195 -8.42 -2.40 18.25
C ALA A 195 -7.52 -2.80 17.07
N HIS A 196 -8.11 -3.00 15.90
CA HIS A 196 -7.35 -3.31 14.68
C HIS A 196 -6.51 -2.13 14.19
N LEU A 197 -6.98 -0.89 14.36
CA LEU A 197 -6.20 0.31 14.07
C LEU A 197 -4.92 0.38 14.91
N MET A 198 -4.99 0.02 16.21
CA MET A 198 -3.80 -0.02 17.05
C MET A 198 -2.82 -1.13 16.65
N LYS A 199 -3.32 -2.28 16.18
CA LYS A 199 -2.47 -3.34 15.60
C LYS A 199 -1.80 -2.84 14.32
N ALA A 200 -2.56 -2.21 13.41
CA ALA A 200 -2.02 -1.66 12.18
C ALA A 200 -0.95 -0.60 12.42
N ARG A 201 -1.19 0.34 13.34
CA ARG A 201 -0.22 1.37 13.74
C ARG A 201 1.09 0.78 14.27
N LYS A 202 1.05 -0.38 14.94
CA LYS A 202 2.25 -1.11 15.42
C LYS A 202 2.93 -1.88 14.27
N ALA A 203 2.16 -2.54 13.41
CA ALA A 203 2.69 -3.28 12.26
C ALA A 203 3.45 -2.34 11.30
N VAL A 204 2.92 -1.15 11.02
CA VAL A 204 3.59 -0.14 10.19
C VAL A 204 4.95 0.28 10.74
N ARG A 205 5.10 0.41 12.07
CA ARG A 205 6.40 0.76 12.70
C ARG A 205 7.39 -0.40 12.76
N LYS A 206 6.90 -1.63 12.64
CA LYS A 206 7.73 -2.84 12.66
C LYS A 206 8.24 -3.19 11.26
N ALA A 207 7.43 -2.89 10.23
CA ALA A 207 7.77 -3.00 8.82
C ALA A 207 8.89 -2.04 8.41
#